data_AF-A0A6L2KN58-F1
#
_entry.id   AF-A0A6L2KN58-F1
#
_cell.length_a   1.000
_cell.length_b   1.000
_cell.length_c   1.000
_cell.angle_alpha   90.00
_cell.angle_beta   90.00
_cell.angle_gamma   90.00
#
_symmetry.space_group_name_H-M   'P 1'
#
loop_
_entity.id
_entity.type
_entity.pdbx_description
1 polymer ?
#
loop_
_entity_poly.entity_id
_entity_poly.type
_entity_poly.pdbx_seq_one_letter_code
_entity_poly.pdbx_strand_id
1 'polypeptide(L)'
;MWMAYEEFFEFLKNTIGFAYGLYYKVPNVELETGLVRVSNAKELYYMFDVANVYGWLEMYVDHHDMKLSQYLKAADTTIMDGVVAK
;
A
#
# COMPACT_ATOMS: atom_id res chain seq x y z
N MET A 1 -2.00 17.37 1.07
CA MET A 1 -1.20 17.24 2.31
C MET A 1 0.03 16.44 1.93
N TRP A 2 1.23 17.05 1.94
CA TRP A 2 2.48 16.35 1.60
C TRP A 2 3.07 15.81 2.90
N MET A 3 2.90 14.52 3.16
CA MET A 3 3.49 13.84 4.33
C MET A 3 4.66 12.99 3.84
N ALA A 4 5.80 13.03 4.54
CA ALA A 4 6.91 12.16 4.21
C ALA A 4 6.55 10.70 4.50
N TYR A 5 7.12 9.75 3.75
CA TYR A 5 6.85 8.33 3.97
C TYR A 5 7.22 7.90 5.40
N GLU A 6 8.35 8.40 5.90
CA GLU A 6 8.86 8.12 7.24
C GLU A 6 7.90 8.63 8.32
N GLU A 7 7.34 9.83 8.16
CA GLU A 7 6.36 10.41 9.09
C GLU A 7 5.07 9.57 9.12
N PHE A 8 4.58 9.17 7.95
CA PHE A 8 3.40 8.32 7.86
C PHE A 8 3.63 6.93 8.47
N PHE A 9 4.80 6.34 8.19
CA PHE A 9 5.13 5.01 8.69
C PHE A 9 5.36 5.01 10.20
N GLU A 10 5.97 6.06 10.76
CA GLU A 10 6.07 6.25 12.21
C GLU A 10 4.70 6.50 12.86
N PHE A 11 3.82 7.28 12.22
CA PHE A 11 2.44 7.42 12.67
C PHE A 11 1.73 6.06 12.78
N LEU A 12 1.88 5.20 11.77
CA LEU A 12 1.34 3.84 11.78
C LEU A 12 1.92 3.03 12.94
N LYS A 13 3.25 2.96 13.08
CA LYS A 13 3.90 2.24 14.19
C LYS A 13 3.38 2.68 15.55
N ASN A 14 3.22 3.98 15.78
CA ASN A 14 2.71 4.51 17.04
C ASN A 14 1.23 4.17 17.28
N THR A 15 0.45 3.99 16.21
CA THR A 15 -0.97 3.65 16.29
C THR A 15 -1.21 2.17 16.55
N ILE A 16 -0.46 1.29 15.89
CA ILE A 16 -0.66 -0.17 15.96
C ILE A 16 0.45 -0.90 16.75
N GLY A 17 1.35 -0.15 17.38
CA GLY A 17 2.44 -0.64 18.23
C GLY A 17 3.68 -1.10 17.46
N PHE A 18 3.51 -1.80 16.34
CA PHE A 18 4.63 -2.36 15.59
C PHE A 18 4.32 -2.54 14.09
N ALA A 19 5.27 -2.21 13.21
CA ALA A 19 5.15 -2.37 11.76
C ALA A 19 6.52 -2.57 11.09
N TYR A 20 6.64 -3.58 10.22
CA TYR A 20 7.85 -3.84 9.41
C TYR A 20 7.73 -3.38 7.95
N GLY A 21 6.50 -3.31 7.42
CA GLY A 21 6.26 -2.95 6.04
C GLY A 21 4.82 -2.53 5.82
N LEU A 22 4.63 -1.57 4.92
CA LEU A 22 3.32 -1.08 4.50
C LEU A 22 3.00 -1.62 3.11
N TYR A 23 1.75 -2.05 2.94
CA TYR A 23 1.22 -2.54 1.69
C TYR A 23 -0.19 -2.03 1.47
N TYR A 24 -0.63 -2.02 0.22
CA TYR A 24 -2.04 -1.87 -0.12
C TYR A 24 -2.44 -2.93 -1.13
N LYS A 25 -3.73 -3.24 -1.17
CA LYS A 25 -4.30 -4.18 -2.14
C LYS A 25 -4.87 -3.42 -3.34
N VAL A 26 -4.55 -3.89 -4.54
CA VAL A 26 -5.15 -3.45 -5.79
C VAL A 26 -6.67 -3.66 -5.73
N PRO A 27 -7.49 -2.63 -5.95
CA PRO A 27 -8.94 -2.77 -5.95
C PRO A 27 -9.44 -3.82 -6.93
N ASN A 28 -10.38 -4.67 -6.50
CA ASN A 28 -10.98 -5.75 -7.29
C ASN A 28 -10.01 -6.85 -7.75
N VAL A 29 -8.85 -7.00 -7.09
CA VAL A 29 -7.90 -8.09 -7.33
C VAL A 29 -7.74 -8.91 -6.04
N GLU A 30 -7.60 -10.23 -6.17
CA GLU A 30 -7.34 -11.11 -5.03
C GLU A 30 -6.03 -10.77 -4.33
N LEU A 31 -5.96 -10.98 -3.01
CA LEU A 31 -4.83 -10.55 -2.18
C LEU A 31 -3.50 -11.16 -2.66
N GLU A 32 -3.51 -12.43 -3.05
CA GLU A 32 -2.35 -13.21 -3.48
C GLU A 32 -1.68 -12.67 -4.74
N THR A 33 -2.41 -11.88 -5.52
CA THR A 33 -1.97 -11.30 -6.80
C THR A 33 -2.10 -9.78 -6.84
N GLY A 34 -2.56 -9.18 -5.75
CA GLY A 34 -2.96 -7.78 -5.69
C GLY A 34 -2.23 -6.99 -4.62
N LEU A 35 -1.25 -7.56 -3.92
CA LEU A 35 -0.57 -6.84 -2.85
C LEU A 35 0.63 -6.04 -3.38
N VAL A 36 0.61 -4.72 -3.15
CA VAL A 36 1.67 -3.79 -3.55
C VAL A 36 2.37 -3.25 -2.31
N ARG A 37 3.70 -3.29 -2.29
CA ARG A 37 4.52 -2.72 -1.21
C ARG A 37 4.68 -1.22 -1.38
N VAL A 38 4.63 -0.50 -0.27
CA VAL A 38 4.94 0.94 -0.17
C VAL A 38 6.24 1.09 0.61
N SER A 39 7.25 1.66 -0.02
CA SER A 39 8.62 1.76 0.52
C SER A 39 9.21 3.17 0.41
N ASN A 40 8.52 4.10 -0.27
CA ASN A 40 8.97 5.47 -0.46
C ASN A 40 7.78 6.43 -0.67
N ALA A 41 8.08 7.74 -0.66
CA ALA A 41 7.07 8.78 -0.79
C ALA A 41 6.29 8.71 -2.11
N LYS A 42 6.95 8.36 -3.23
CA LYS A 42 6.28 8.24 -4.53
C LYS A 42 5.21 7.15 -4.51
N GLU A 43 5.55 5.99 -3.97
CA GLU A 43 4.61 4.86 -3.81
C GLU A 43 3.49 5.19 -2.82
N LEU A 44 3.78 5.95 -1.77
CA LEU A 44 2.78 6.42 -0.82
C LEU A 44 1.76 7.35 -1.50
N TYR A 45 2.21 8.27 -2.35
CA TYR A 45 1.32 9.15 -3.10
C TYR A 45 0.48 8.36 -4.09
N TYR A 46 1.09 7.44 -4.84
CA TYR A 46 0.37 6.57 -5.77
C TYR A 46 -0.73 5.76 -5.07
N MET A 47 -0.46 5.22 -3.86
CA MET A 47 -1.46 4.53 -3.05
C MET A 47 -2.67 5.43 -2.73
N PHE A 48 -2.46 6.70 -2.41
CA PHE A 48 -3.57 7.64 -2.17
C PHE A 48 -4.29 8.06 -3.45
N ASP A 49 -3.60 8.13 -4.59
CA ASP A 49 -4.24 8.37 -5.88
C ASP A 49 -5.18 7.22 -6.26
N VAL A 50 -4.76 5.97 -6.03
CA VAL A 50 -5.63 4.79 -6.14
C VAL A 50 -6.85 4.94 -5.22
N ALA A 51 -6.65 5.33 -3.96
CA ALA A 51 -7.76 5.54 -3.02
C ALA A 51 -8.76 6.60 -3.52
N ASN A 52 -8.27 7.68 -4.12
CA ASN A 52 -9.10 8.76 -4.67
C ASN A 52 -9.92 8.28 -5.88
N VAL A 53 -9.33 7.46 -6.75
CA VAL A 53 -9.99 6.91 -7.95
C VAL A 53 -11.11 5.94 -7.57
N TYR A 54 -10.84 5.03 -6.63
CA TYR A 54 -11.77 3.94 -6.29
C TYR A 54 -12.68 4.25 -5.10
N GLY A 55 -12.40 5.34 -4.36
CA GLY A 55 -13.17 5.79 -3.20
C GLY A 55 -12.89 5.02 -1.91
N TRP A 56 -11.97 4.06 -1.93
CA TRP A 56 -11.56 3.27 -0.76
C TRP A 56 -10.14 2.73 -0.92
N LEU A 57 -9.53 2.34 0.20
CA LEU A 57 -8.19 1.76 0.26
C LEU A 57 -8.14 0.68 1.34
N GLU A 58 -7.71 -0.53 0.96
CA GLU A 58 -7.34 -1.58 1.92
C GLU A 58 -5.81 -1.55 2.13
N MET A 59 -5.40 -1.23 3.36
CA MET A 59 -4.00 -1.24 3.76
C MET A 59 -3.68 -2.46 4.61
N TYR A 60 -2.50 -3.02 4.40
CA TYR A 60 -1.98 -4.15 5.14
C TYR A 60 -0.61 -3.77 5.71
N VAL A 61 -0.34 -4.25 6.93
CA VAL A 61 0.93 -3.99 7.62
C VAL A 61 1.54 -5.31 8.04
N ASP A 62 2.83 -5.49 7.70
CA ASP A 62 3.60 -6.62 8.22
C ASP A 62 3.81 -6.43 9.73
N HIS A 63 3.40 -7.45 10.49
CA HIS A 63 3.63 -7.57 11.92
C HIS A 63 4.37 -8.88 12.23
N HIS A 64 4.91 -9.03 13.44
CA HIS A 64 5.71 -10.19 13.89
C HIS A 64 5.22 -11.57 13.43
N ASP A 65 3.91 -11.79 13.35
CA ASP A 65 3.31 -13.10 13.02
C ASP A 65 2.79 -13.22 11.58
N MET A 66 2.93 -12.16 10.78
CA MET A 66 2.41 -12.10 9.41
C MET A 66 3.50 -11.60 8.46
N LYS A 67 4.00 -12.51 7.61
CA LYS A 67 4.94 -12.19 6.53
C LYS A 67 4.18 -12.07 5.21
N LEU A 68 3.68 -10.88 4.90
CA LEU A 68 2.99 -10.61 3.65
C LEU A 68 3.92 -10.64 2.43
N SER A 69 5.23 -10.65 2.66
CA SER A 69 6.25 -10.80 1.61
C SER A 69 6.05 -12.05 0.73
N GLN A 70 5.36 -13.07 1.22
CA GLN A 70 5.01 -14.26 0.44
C GLN A 70 3.93 -14.01 -0.64
N TYR A 71 3.12 -12.94 -0.49
CA TYR A 71 2.08 -12.54 -1.44
C TYR A 71 2.56 -11.48 -2.44
N LEU A 72 3.86 -11.10 -2.40
CA LEU A 72 4.45 -10.12 -3.31
C LEU A 72 4.76 -10.66 -4.70
N LYS A 73 4.03 -11.67 -5.20
CA LYS A 73 4.16 -12.05 -6.61
C LYS A 73 3.62 -10.91 -7.47
N ALA A 74 4.54 -10.03 -7.87
CA ALA A 74 4.40 -8.88 -8.77
C ALA A 74 2.93 -8.55 -9.08
N ALA A 75 2.28 -7.82 -8.17
CA ALA A 75 0.91 -7.41 -8.39
C ALA A 75 0.78 -6.71 -9.74
N ASP A 76 -0.20 -7.12 -10.55
CA ASP A 76 -0.46 -6.47 -11.83
C ASP A 76 -1.15 -5.13 -11.60
N THR A 77 -0.39 -4.05 -11.72
CA THR A 77 -0.87 -2.68 -11.53
C THR A 77 -1.27 -2.00 -12.84
N THR A 78 -1.20 -2.69 -13.98
CA THR A 78 -1.34 -2.08 -15.32
C THR A 78 -2.66 -1.32 -15.48
N ILE A 79 -3.75 -1.85 -14.91
CA ILE A 79 -5.06 -1.20 -14.95
C ILE A 79 -5.04 0.10 -14.12
N MET A 80 -4.47 0.07 -12.92
CA MET A 80 -4.38 1.26 -12.07
C MET A 80 -3.48 2.33 -12.68
N ASP A 81 -2.35 1.94 -13.29
CA ASP A 81 -1.42 2.86 -13.93
C ASP A 81 -2.09 3.68 -15.04
N GLY A 82 -3.02 3.06 -15.78
CA GLY A 82 -3.82 3.74 -16.81
C GLY A 82 -4.89 4.68 -16.28
N VAL A 83 -5.34 4.52 -15.03
CA VAL A 83 -6.36 5.38 -14.41
C VAL A 83 -5.74 6.50 -13.59
N VAL A 84 -4.66 6.23 -12.86
CA VAL A 84 -3.94 7.22 -12.05
C VAL A 84 -3.16 8.23 -12.92
N ALA A 85 -2.73 7.84 -14.13
CA ALA A 85 -2.01 8.73 -15.04
C ALA A 85 -2.88 9.77 -15.79
N LYS A 86 -4.20 9.84 -15.53
CA LYS A 86 -5.14 10.81 -16.12
C LYS A 86 -5.48 11.93 -15.15
#